data_AF-A0A933ZPC9-F1
#
_entry.id   AF-A0A933ZPC9-F1
#
_cell.length_a   1.000
_cell.length_b   1.000
_cell.length_c   1.000
_cell.angle_alpha   90.00
_cell.angle_beta   90.00
_cell.angle_gamma   90.00
#
_symmetry.space_group_name_H-M   'P 1'
#
loop_
_entity.id
_entity.type
_entity.pdbx_description
1 polymer ?
#
loop_
_entity_poly.entity_id
_entity_poly.type
_entity_poly.pdbx_seq_one_letter_code
_entity_poly.pdbx_strand_id
1 'polypeptide(L)'
;MPTYGIALYWDLPEHAAKAKGLVESLAETYPREQVARLEVIRRLGSVVLYLELDFSLYGRATLNDVERRTIAAGGKMVELMRLAEAEREQFKAKFLKSALGPGVTFDAYSEAAKMLVEHLGSLRQGQQPQQAPASAPVTASAPAPATASAPAPPSGPRPAQRPAPASPAKPPVLVRQGGTGAADRKDPRVDVTMEIEFKTDSAFVTEYASNLSKGGVFVRTKLRPQQNTYVPLRLHLPSGKILETSARVVHVFDHPEHGGVGLAFEKRDPQFEKELVQYIAGLSADKGA
;
A
#
# COMPACT_ATOMS: atom_id res chain seq x y z
N MET A 1 -3.04 13.46 -0.12
CA MET A 1 -2.80 12.19 -0.84
C MET A 1 -2.51 11.11 0.19
N PRO A 2 -3.00 9.88 0.05
CA PRO A 2 -2.71 8.83 1.02
C PRO A 2 -1.24 8.42 0.88
N THR A 3 -0.43 8.89 1.82
CA THR A 3 0.97 8.50 1.94
C THR A 3 1.06 7.22 2.77
N TYR A 4 2.00 6.35 2.43
CA TYR A 4 2.18 5.09 3.14
C TYR A 4 3.66 4.87 3.45
N GLY A 5 3.91 4.08 4.50
CA GLY A 5 5.25 3.84 5.01
C GLY A 5 5.87 2.55 4.46
N ILE A 6 7.15 2.61 4.10
CA ILE A 6 8.05 1.46 4.07
C ILE A 6 9.08 1.59 5.18
N ALA A 7 9.40 0.49 5.83
CA ALA A 7 10.46 0.42 6.82
C ALA A 7 11.51 -0.59 6.36
N LEU A 8 12.77 -0.16 6.28
CA LEU A 8 13.92 -1.00 5.99
C LEU A 8 14.75 -1.09 7.26
N TYR A 9 15.16 -2.28 7.68
CA TYR A 9 15.92 -2.40 8.92
C TYR A 9 17.06 -3.40 8.84
N TRP A 10 18.11 -3.10 9.60
CA TRP A 10 19.34 -3.88 9.72
C TRP A 10 19.67 -4.05 11.20
N ASP A 11 20.09 -5.25 11.57
CA ASP A 11 20.44 -5.67 12.93
C ASP A 11 21.91 -6.10 13.06
N LEU A 12 22.63 -6.25 11.95
CA LEU A 12 23.99 -6.77 11.91
C LEU A 12 25.00 -5.70 11.43
N PRO A 13 26.10 -5.47 12.17
CA PRO A 13 27.09 -4.45 11.84
C PRO A 13 27.87 -4.74 10.56
N GLU A 14 28.06 -6.01 10.18
CA GLU A 14 28.71 -6.40 8.92
C GLU A 14 27.98 -5.90 7.67
N HIS A 15 26.70 -5.54 7.80
CA HIS A 15 25.89 -5.03 6.71
C HIS A 15 26.02 -3.52 6.50
N ALA A 16 26.74 -2.78 7.36
CA ALA A 16 26.80 -1.32 7.32
C ALA A 16 27.20 -0.74 5.96
N ALA A 17 28.24 -1.29 5.32
CA ALA A 17 28.70 -0.80 4.01
C ALA A 17 27.67 -1.05 2.90
N LYS A 18 27.03 -2.22 2.90
CA LYS A 18 25.99 -2.57 1.93
C LYS A 18 24.71 -1.77 2.15
N ALA A 19 24.33 -1.56 3.40
CA ALA A 19 23.20 -0.73 3.80
C ALA A 19 23.41 0.72 3.35
N LYS A 20 24.62 1.27 3.55
CA LYS A 20 24.98 2.61 3.05
C LYS A 20 24.74 2.73 1.55
N GLY A 21 25.31 1.83 0.76
CA GLY A 21 25.20 1.85 -0.70
C GLY A 21 23.76 1.71 -1.18
N LEU A 22 22.94 0.90 -0.49
CA LEU A 22 21.51 0.82 -0.76
C LEU A 22 20.81 2.14 -0.47
N VAL A 23 21.01 2.73 0.70
CA VAL A 23 20.30 3.96 1.09
C VAL A 23 20.65 5.11 0.14
N GLU A 24 21.91 5.22 -0.29
CA GLU A 24 22.33 6.22 -1.27
C GLU A 24 21.67 5.96 -2.64
N SER A 25 21.57 4.71 -3.09
CA SER A 25 20.91 4.37 -4.37
C SER A 25 19.38 4.50 -4.34
N LEU A 26 18.76 4.60 -3.15
CA LEU A 26 17.34 4.89 -3.06
C LEU A 26 17.00 6.26 -3.65
N ALA A 27 17.93 7.22 -3.71
CA ALA A 27 17.68 8.52 -4.33
C ALA A 27 17.32 8.41 -5.83
N GLU A 28 17.85 7.40 -6.53
CA GLU A 28 17.54 7.13 -7.95
C GLU A 28 16.14 6.52 -8.12
N THR A 29 15.70 5.78 -7.10
CA THR A 29 14.42 5.05 -7.13
C THR A 29 13.27 5.89 -6.57
N TYR A 30 13.57 6.65 -5.51
CA TYR A 30 12.68 7.49 -4.73
C TYR A 30 13.32 8.87 -4.63
N PRO A 31 13.09 9.76 -5.61
CA PRO A 31 13.58 11.13 -5.55
C PRO A 31 13.10 11.81 -4.27
N ARG A 32 13.95 12.64 -3.64
CA ARG A 32 13.68 13.21 -2.31
C ARG A 32 12.38 14.02 -2.29
N GLU A 33 12.08 14.75 -3.36
CA GLU A 33 10.87 15.53 -3.56
C GLU A 33 9.58 14.70 -3.58
N GLN A 34 9.68 13.40 -3.87
CA GLN A 34 8.56 12.45 -3.88
C GLN A 34 8.44 11.67 -2.56
N VAL A 35 9.35 11.92 -1.62
CA VAL A 35 9.38 11.30 -0.29
C VAL A 35 8.85 12.30 0.71
N ALA A 36 7.66 12.03 1.26
CA ALA A 36 7.03 12.88 2.25
C ALA A 36 7.82 12.88 3.57
N ARG A 37 8.45 11.74 3.92
CA ARG A 37 9.23 11.59 5.14
C ARG A 37 10.38 10.63 4.93
N LEU A 38 11.59 11.04 5.30
CA LEU A 38 12.80 10.21 5.31
C LEU A 38 13.35 10.26 6.74
N GLU A 39 13.26 9.17 7.48
CA GLU A 39 13.57 9.14 8.91
C GLU A 39 14.47 7.96 9.26
N VAL A 40 15.54 8.19 10.03
CA VAL A 40 16.37 7.12 10.61
C VAL A 40 16.05 6.98 12.08
N ILE A 41 15.75 5.75 12.48
CA ILE A 41 15.31 5.39 13.83
C ILE A 41 16.33 4.40 14.39
N ARG A 42 17.11 4.89 15.37
CA ARG A 42 18.17 4.13 16.03
C ARG A 42 17.59 3.25 17.13
N ARG A 43 18.05 2.01 17.26
CA ARG A 43 17.65 1.08 18.32
C ARG A 43 18.84 0.35 18.93
N LEU A 44 18.67 -0.17 20.14
CA LEU A 44 19.72 -0.86 20.90
C LEU A 44 20.39 -2.03 20.17
N GLY A 45 19.72 -2.65 19.19
CA GLY A 45 20.27 -3.76 18.40
C GLY A 45 19.93 -3.68 16.92
N SER A 46 19.43 -2.54 16.45
CA SER A 46 19.07 -2.37 15.04
C SER A 46 18.97 -0.91 14.65
N VAL A 47 18.89 -0.66 13.35
CA VAL A 47 18.57 0.64 12.77
C VAL A 47 17.45 0.44 11.76
N VAL A 48 16.51 1.39 11.75
CA VAL A 48 15.40 1.41 10.80
C VAL A 48 15.50 2.68 9.97
N LEU A 49 15.49 2.53 8.65
CA LEU A 49 15.17 3.61 7.72
C LEU A 49 13.68 3.55 7.41
N TYR A 50 12.97 4.63 7.72
CA TYR A 50 11.55 4.79 7.43
C TYR A 50 11.38 5.80 6.30
N LEU A 51 10.60 5.42 5.29
CA LEU A 51 10.23 6.27 4.17
C LEU A 51 8.71 6.34 4.09
N GLU A 52 8.20 7.55 3.98
CA GLU A 52 6.80 7.80 3.69
C GLU A 52 6.70 8.29 2.24
N LEU A 53 6.01 7.52 1.40
CA LEU A 53 5.98 7.70 -0.04
C LEU A 53 4.55 7.84 -0.54
N ASP A 54 4.38 8.57 -1.65
CA ASP A 54 3.17 8.47 -2.47
C ASP A 54 3.29 7.26 -3.39
N PHE A 55 2.58 6.18 -3.08
CA PHE A 55 2.65 4.93 -3.83
C PHE A 55 1.97 4.99 -5.19
N SER A 56 1.18 6.03 -5.48
CA SER A 56 0.67 6.22 -6.85
C SER A 56 1.80 6.46 -7.86
N LEU A 57 2.98 6.89 -7.38
CA LEU A 57 4.16 7.14 -8.21
C LEU A 57 5.02 5.90 -8.42
N TYR A 58 4.83 4.83 -7.65
CA TYR A 58 5.75 3.68 -7.63
C TYR A 58 5.01 2.35 -7.79
N GLY A 59 5.31 1.66 -8.88
CA GLY A 59 4.76 0.33 -9.17
C GLY A 59 5.34 -0.78 -8.29
N ARG A 60 4.66 -1.94 -8.26
CA ARG A 60 5.09 -3.12 -7.50
C ARG A 60 6.47 -3.63 -7.89
N ALA A 61 6.85 -3.52 -9.16
CA ALA A 61 8.17 -3.91 -9.64
C ALA A 61 9.29 -3.11 -8.94
N THR A 62 9.10 -1.81 -8.77
CA THR A 62 10.02 -0.92 -8.04
C THR A 62 10.14 -1.35 -6.58
N LEU A 63 9.02 -1.62 -5.90
CA LEU A 63 9.03 -2.09 -4.51
C LEU A 63 9.72 -3.44 -4.35
N ASN A 64 9.47 -4.39 -5.26
CA ASN A 64 10.12 -5.70 -5.24
C ASN A 64 11.62 -5.61 -5.54
N ASP A 65 12.05 -4.67 -6.39
CA ASP A 65 13.47 -4.40 -6.62
C ASP A 65 14.10 -3.87 -5.33
N VAL A 66 13.51 -2.86 -4.70
CA VAL A 66 14.00 -2.34 -3.41
C VAL A 66 14.02 -3.42 -2.34
N GLU A 67 12.99 -4.26 -2.24
CA GLU A 67 12.96 -5.40 -1.31
C GLU A 67 14.14 -6.34 -1.55
N ARG A 68 14.36 -6.75 -2.80
CA ARG A 68 15.45 -7.64 -3.19
C ARG A 68 16.81 -7.04 -2.88
N ARG A 69 17.03 -5.77 -3.20
CA ARG A 69 18.28 -5.05 -2.90
C ARG A 69 18.48 -4.89 -1.38
N THR A 70 17.40 -4.70 -0.62
CA THR A 70 17.44 -4.64 0.84
C THR A 70 17.89 -5.97 1.44
N ILE A 71 17.31 -7.08 0.96
CA ILE A 71 17.70 -8.43 1.37
C ILE A 71 19.16 -8.71 0.98
N ALA A 72 19.58 -8.32 -0.23
CA ALA A 72 20.98 -8.44 -0.68
C ALA A 72 21.95 -7.59 0.17
N ALA A 73 21.48 -6.47 0.70
CA ALA A 73 22.18 -5.63 1.66
C ALA A 73 22.09 -6.15 3.11
N GLY A 74 21.51 -7.34 3.34
CA GLY A 74 21.41 -7.96 4.66
C GLY A 74 20.36 -7.32 5.58
N GLY A 75 19.42 -6.56 5.01
CA GLY A 75 18.31 -5.97 5.72
C GLY A 75 16.99 -6.69 5.45
N LYS A 76 15.93 -6.17 6.07
CA LYS A 76 14.55 -6.62 5.84
C LYS A 76 13.68 -5.40 5.53
N MET A 77 12.71 -5.58 4.63
CA MET A 77 11.77 -4.54 4.24
C MET A 77 10.37 -4.90 4.72
N VAL A 78 9.64 -3.92 5.26
CA VAL A 78 8.25 -4.05 5.69
C VAL A 78 7.42 -2.97 5.03
N GLU A 79 6.39 -3.39 4.31
CA GLU A 79 5.39 -2.51 3.70
C GLU A 79 4.24 -2.33 4.66
N LEU A 80 4.16 -1.18 5.35
CA LEU A 80 3.19 -1.00 6.45
C LEU A 80 1.74 -1.10 5.98
N MET A 81 1.47 -0.80 4.71
CA MET A 81 0.14 -0.92 4.09
C MET A 81 -0.36 -2.36 3.96
N ARG A 82 0.54 -3.35 3.97
CA ARG A 82 0.19 -4.77 3.84
C ARG A 82 -0.13 -5.43 5.18
N LEU A 83 0.17 -4.73 6.27
CA LEU A 83 -0.19 -5.13 7.62
C LEU A 83 -1.63 -4.71 7.91
N ALA A 84 -2.36 -5.57 8.62
CA ALA A 84 -3.63 -5.18 9.22
C ALA A 84 -3.42 -3.98 10.15
N GLU A 85 -4.46 -3.18 10.38
CA GLU A 85 -4.35 -1.96 11.18
C GLU A 85 -3.73 -2.22 12.56
N ALA A 86 -4.17 -3.27 13.26
CA ALA A 86 -3.62 -3.66 14.55
C ALA A 86 -2.13 -4.04 14.48
N GLU A 87 -1.72 -4.79 13.44
CA GLU A 87 -0.32 -5.19 13.23
C GLU A 87 0.56 -4.00 12.87
N ARG A 88 0.03 -3.06 12.08
CA ARG A 88 0.70 -1.82 11.70
C ARG A 88 0.95 -0.94 12.92
N GLU A 89 -0.05 -0.74 13.77
CA GLU A 89 0.11 0.05 14.99
C GLU A 89 1.07 -0.62 15.98
N GLN A 90 1.03 -1.95 16.10
CA GLN A 90 2.05 -2.70 16.83
C GLN A 90 3.45 -2.52 16.24
N PHE A 91 3.59 -2.56 14.92
CA PHE A 91 4.87 -2.34 14.24
C PHE A 91 5.38 -0.91 14.51
N LYS A 92 4.54 0.11 14.36
CA LYS A 92 4.91 1.50 14.66
C LYS A 92 5.32 1.67 16.12
N ALA A 93 4.54 1.13 17.05
CA ALA A 93 4.85 1.19 18.48
C ALA A 93 6.15 0.45 18.83
N LYS A 94 6.44 -0.66 18.15
CA LYS A 94 7.62 -1.49 18.45
C LYS A 94 8.89 -1.01 17.75
N PHE A 95 8.79 -0.50 16.52
CA PHE A 95 9.94 -0.23 15.65
C PHE A 95 10.13 1.25 15.31
N LEU A 96 9.06 2.05 15.29
CA LEU A 96 9.16 3.49 14.98
C LEU A 96 9.20 4.37 16.24
N LYS A 97 8.64 3.92 17.38
CA LYS A 97 8.90 4.54 18.68
C LYS A 97 10.23 4.01 19.22
N SER A 98 11.30 4.80 19.12
CA SER A 98 12.62 4.38 19.60
C SER A 98 12.78 4.62 21.10
N ALA A 99 13.48 3.67 21.75
CA ALA A 99 13.93 3.78 23.14
C ALA A 99 15.14 4.72 23.30
N LEU A 100 15.82 5.07 22.19
CA LEU A 100 17.00 5.96 22.16
C LEU A 100 16.64 7.41 21.77
N GLY A 101 15.34 7.76 21.69
CA GLY A 101 14.84 9.08 21.34
C GLY A 101 13.96 9.07 20.07
N PRO A 102 13.37 10.21 19.67
CA PRO A 102 12.63 10.30 18.41
C PRO A 102 13.53 10.00 17.21
N GLY A 103 12.96 9.48 16.11
CA GLY A 103 13.69 9.33 14.87
C GLY A 103 14.17 10.68 14.33
N VAL A 104 15.26 10.66 13.59
CA VAL A 104 15.84 11.86 12.97
C VAL A 104 15.38 11.92 11.52
N THR A 105 14.75 13.02 11.13
CA THR A 105 14.31 13.25 9.75
C THR A 105 15.44 13.88 8.94
N PHE A 106 15.56 13.51 7.67
CA PHE A 106 16.64 13.95 6.79
C PHE A 106 16.12 14.52 5.47
N ASP A 107 16.87 15.50 4.95
CA ASP A 107 16.63 16.06 3.62
C ASP A 107 17.50 15.42 2.54
N ALA A 108 18.49 14.60 2.92
CA ALA A 108 19.36 13.89 1.99
C ALA A 108 19.59 12.43 2.39
N TYR A 109 19.52 11.53 1.40
CA TYR A 109 19.83 10.10 1.56
C TYR A 109 21.26 9.85 2.06
N SER A 110 22.22 10.68 1.64
CA SER A 110 23.61 10.58 2.09
C SER A 110 23.77 10.85 3.59
N GLU A 111 22.97 11.74 4.17
CA GLU A 111 23.02 12.05 5.60
C GLU A 111 22.34 10.94 6.41
N ALA A 112 21.19 10.46 5.94
CA ALA A 112 20.52 9.29 6.51
C ALA A 112 21.46 8.06 6.50
N ALA A 113 22.18 7.84 5.40
CA ALA A 113 23.14 6.74 5.25
C ALA A 113 24.33 6.88 6.23
N LYS A 114 24.85 8.10 6.43
CA LYS A 114 25.91 8.35 7.43
C LYS A 114 25.46 7.98 8.84
N MET A 115 24.29 8.48 9.28
CA MET A 115 23.76 8.16 10.61
C MET A 115 23.50 6.65 10.78
N LEU A 116 23.02 6.01 9.72
CA LEU A 116 22.77 4.58 9.71
C LEU A 116 24.06 3.77 9.92
N VAL A 117 25.14 4.13 9.20
CA VAL A 117 26.45 3.48 9.33
C VAL A 117 27.08 3.72 10.68
N GLU A 118 27.01 4.95 11.19
CA GLU A 118 27.53 5.31 12.52
C GLU A 118 26.87 4.45 13.60
N HIS A 119 25.55 4.30 13.54
CA HIS A 119 24.80 3.49 14.49
C HIS A 119 25.08 1.99 14.35
N LEU A 120 25.14 1.44 13.13
CA LEU A 120 25.54 0.04 12.94
C LEU A 120 26.98 -0.21 13.41
N GLY A 121 27.87 0.78 13.25
CA GLY A 121 29.23 0.74 13.78
C GLY A 121 29.27 0.71 15.30
N SER A 122 28.42 1.49 15.97
CA SER A 122 28.35 1.50 17.44
C SER A 122 27.78 0.18 18.00
N LEU A 123 26.88 -0.50 17.27
CA LEU A 123 26.43 -1.86 17.61
C LEU A 123 27.61 -2.85 17.62
N ARG A 124 28.57 -2.71 16.72
CA ARG A 124 29.78 -3.55 16.66
C ARG A 124 30.67 -3.40 17.88
N GLN A 125 30.72 -2.19 18.45
CA GLN A 125 31.61 -1.84 19.56
C GLN A 125 30.95 -2.05 20.93
N GLY A 126 29.69 -2.49 20.98
CA GLY A 126 28.91 -2.56 22.23
C GLY A 126 28.74 -1.19 22.90
N GLN A 127 29.08 -0.10 22.20
CA GLN A 127 28.95 1.25 22.71
C GLN A 127 27.54 1.75 22.41
N GLN A 128 26.75 1.83 23.49
CA GLN A 128 25.56 2.65 23.56
C GLN A 128 25.94 4.07 23.09
N PRO A 129 25.20 4.72 22.17
CA PRO A 129 25.41 6.13 21.90
C PRO A 129 25.20 6.85 23.23
N GLN A 130 26.29 7.36 23.80
CA GLN A 130 26.25 8.20 24.99
C GLN A 130 25.24 9.31 24.70
N GLN A 131 24.16 9.31 25.46
CA GLN A 131 23.38 10.52 25.67
C GLN A 131 24.37 11.64 25.93
N ALA A 132 24.26 12.73 25.16
CA ALA A 132 24.98 13.96 25.44
C ALA A 132 24.91 14.22 26.95
N PRO A 133 26.02 14.54 27.63
CA PRO A 133 26.00 14.74 29.07
C PRO A 133 24.94 15.78 29.38
N ALA A 134 23.99 15.38 30.22
CA ALA A 134 23.00 16.26 30.79
C ALA A 134 23.73 17.42 31.46
N SER A 135 23.62 18.60 30.86
CA SER A 135 23.95 19.86 31.51
C SER A 135 23.05 20.00 32.72
N ALA A 136 23.59 19.67 33.89
CA ALA A 136 23.01 20.01 35.19
C ALA A 136 23.38 21.49 35.53
N PRO A 137 22.74 22.10 36.52
CA PRO A 137 21.93 23.30 36.34
C PRO A 137 22.64 24.57 36.83
N VAL A 138 22.38 25.70 36.17
CA VAL A 138 22.64 27.02 36.77
C VAL A 138 21.34 27.69 37.15
N THR A 139 21.29 28.01 38.44
CA THR A 139 20.26 28.65 39.22
C THR A 139 19.92 30.08 38.75
N ALA A 140 18.61 30.32 38.68
CA ALA A 140 17.85 31.52 39.06
C ALA A 140 18.44 32.93 38.90
N SER A 141 17.74 33.75 38.13
CA SER A 141 17.40 35.14 38.48
C SER A 141 16.08 35.56 37.80
N ALA A 142 15.16 36.13 38.59
CA ALA A 142 13.86 36.70 38.23
C ALA A 142 13.96 38.26 38.26
N PRO A 143 12.89 39.09 38.06
CA PRO A 143 11.75 39.07 37.12
C PRO A 143 11.46 40.43 36.38
N ALA A 144 10.63 40.37 35.30
CA ALA A 144 9.62 41.35 34.77
C ALA A 144 10.05 42.80 34.31
N PRO A 145 9.24 43.57 33.50
CA PRO A 145 7.83 43.38 33.08
C PRO A 145 7.45 43.65 31.58
N ALA A 146 6.27 43.11 31.23
CA ALA A 146 5.19 43.53 30.29
C ALA A 146 5.42 44.39 29.02
N THR A 147 4.86 43.92 27.90
CA THR A 147 3.97 44.63 26.94
C THR A 147 3.37 43.60 25.96
N ALA A 148 2.06 43.35 25.96
CA ALA A 148 1.01 44.00 25.15
C ALA A 148 0.67 43.26 23.83
N SER A 149 -0.56 42.70 23.80
CA SER A 149 -1.56 42.62 22.72
C SER A 149 -1.23 42.16 21.28
N ALA A 150 -1.88 41.06 20.88
CA ALA A 150 -2.67 40.73 19.65
C ALA A 150 -2.54 41.61 18.36
N PRO A 151 -2.84 41.12 17.12
CA PRO A 151 -3.85 40.09 16.79
C PRO A 151 -3.54 39.10 15.63
N ALA A 152 -4.48 38.17 15.43
CA ALA A 152 -4.49 37.10 14.44
C ALA A 152 -4.64 37.58 12.97
N PRO A 153 -4.12 36.82 11.98
CA PRO A 153 -4.46 37.03 10.57
C PRO A 153 -5.75 36.29 10.13
N PRO A 154 -6.44 36.81 9.11
CA PRO A 154 -7.82 36.47 8.75
C PRO A 154 -7.97 35.17 7.95
N SER A 155 -9.12 34.53 8.14
CA SER A 155 -9.63 33.39 7.38
C SER A 155 -10.05 33.83 5.96
N GLY A 156 -9.36 33.32 4.94
CA GLY A 156 -9.74 33.48 3.53
C GLY A 156 -10.81 32.47 3.08
N PRO A 157 -11.61 32.79 2.05
CA PRO A 157 -12.87 32.11 1.76
C PRO A 157 -12.74 30.78 1.01
N ARG A 158 -13.66 29.89 1.35
CA ARG A 158 -13.88 28.55 0.80
C ARG A 158 -14.41 28.63 -0.65
N PRO A 159 -13.76 27.98 -1.65
CA PRO A 159 -14.34 27.85 -2.98
C PRO A 159 -15.54 26.91 -2.99
N ALA A 160 -16.64 27.37 -3.60
CA ALA A 160 -17.86 26.62 -3.82
C ALA A 160 -17.62 25.40 -4.72
N GLN A 161 -17.98 24.20 -4.22
CA GLN A 161 -18.06 23.00 -5.05
C GLN A 161 -19.32 23.08 -5.91
N ARG A 162 -19.10 22.96 -7.22
CA ARG A 162 -20.12 22.91 -8.27
C ARG A 162 -20.72 21.49 -8.30
N PRO A 163 -22.03 21.29 -8.52
CA PRO A 163 -22.62 19.96 -8.63
C PRO A 163 -22.13 19.25 -9.90
N ALA A 164 -21.75 17.97 -9.78
CA ALA A 164 -21.48 17.12 -10.93
C ALA A 164 -22.80 16.68 -11.61
N PRO A 165 -22.85 16.55 -12.95
CA PRO A 165 -24.03 16.14 -13.68
C PRO A 165 -24.34 14.65 -13.50
N ALA A 166 -25.63 14.34 -13.39
CA ALA A 166 -26.17 12.99 -13.43
C ALA A 166 -25.98 12.35 -14.82
N SER A 167 -25.62 11.07 -14.84
CA SER A 167 -25.63 10.22 -16.04
C SER A 167 -26.40 8.91 -15.78
N PRO A 168 -26.99 8.30 -16.83
CA PRO A 168 -28.28 7.62 -16.74
C PRO A 168 -28.22 6.07 -16.77
N ALA A 169 -29.33 5.50 -16.29
CA ALA A 169 -29.97 4.18 -16.47
C ALA A 169 -29.19 2.96 -17.03
N LYS A 170 -29.34 1.84 -16.29
CA LYS A 170 -28.85 0.47 -16.49
C LYS A 170 -29.25 -0.16 -17.84
N PRO A 171 -28.32 -0.80 -18.59
CA PRO A 171 -28.65 -1.79 -19.61
C PRO A 171 -28.83 -3.21 -19.02
N PRO A 172 -29.59 -4.10 -19.70
CA PRO A 172 -29.97 -5.42 -19.19
C PRO A 172 -28.84 -6.46 -19.27
N VAL A 173 -28.86 -7.41 -18.33
CA VAL A 173 -27.95 -8.57 -18.25
C VAL A 173 -28.27 -9.55 -19.38
N LEU A 174 -27.31 -9.80 -20.28
CA LEU A 174 -27.40 -10.88 -21.26
C LEU A 174 -26.46 -12.03 -20.85
N VAL A 175 -27.02 -13.23 -20.66
CA VAL A 175 -26.28 -14.47 -20.38
C VAL A 175 -26.11 -15.22 -21.70
N ARG A 176 -24.88 -15.48 -22.15
CA ARG A 176 -24.57 -16.35 -23.30
C ARG A 176 -23.38 -17.26 -22.99
N GLN A 177 -23.50 -18.55 -23.32
CA GLN A 177 -22.43 -19.54 -23.17
C GLN A 177 -21.45 -19.55 -24.37
N GLY A 178 -20.14 -19.68 -24.07
CA GLY A 178 -19.09 -20.14 -25.00
C GLY A 178 -17.73 -20.16 -24.28
N GLY A 179 -17.03 -21.29 -24.03
CA GLY A 179 -16.44 -22.29 -24.95
C GLY A 179 -15.01 -21.83 -25.32
N THR A 180 -13.88 -22.54 -25.18
CA THR A 180 -13.47 -23.95 -25.02
C THR A 180 -12.09 -23.98 -24.30
N GLY A 181 -11.84 -24.95 -23.41
CA GLY A 181 -10.56 -25.07 -22.69
C GLY A 181 -10.70 -25.90 -21.42
N ALA A 182 -11.06 -27.18 -21.60
CA ALA A 182 -11.73 -28.00 -20.59
C ALA A 182 -10.82 -28.88 -19.69
N ALA A 183 -9.50 -28.83 -19.80
CA ALA A 183 -8.68 -29.91 -19.22
C ALA A 183 -8.05 -29.68 -17.83
N ASP A 184 -8.15 -28.50 -17.20
CA ASP A 184 -7.40 -28.26 -15.95
C ASP A 184 -8.04 -27.25 -14.98
N ARG A 185 -9.37 -27.24 -14.88
CA ARG A 185 -10.10 -26.21 -14.12
C ARG A 185 -10.81 -26.79 -12.91
N LYS A 186 -10.44 -26.31 -11.72
CA LYS A 186 -10.94 -26.78 -10.41
C LYS A 186 -12.39 -26.39 -10.08
N ASP A 187 -12.98 -25.40 -10.77
CA ASP A 187 -14.34 -24.91 -10.48
C ASP A 187 -15.14 -24.52 -11.73
N PRO A 188 -16.46 -24.81 -11.79
CA PRO A 188 -17.34 -24.40 -12.89
C PRO A 188 -17.53 -22.88 -12.92
N ARG A 189 -17.70 -22.36 -14.14
CA ARG A 189 -17.77 -20.93 -14.47
C ARG A 189 -19.15 -20.59 -15.02
N VAL A 190 -19.75 -19.51 -14.55
CA VAL A 190 -21.04 -18.99 -15.04
C VAL A 190 -20.77 -17.72 -15.83
N ASP A 191 -21.21 -17.70 -17.09
CA ASP A 191 -21.22 -16.47 -17.86
C ASP A 191 -22.23 -15.49 -17.26
N VAL A 192 -21.75 -14.34 -16.87
CA VAL A 192 -22.51 -13.27 -16.22
C VAL A 192 -22.13 -11.97 -16.89
N THR A 193 -23.09 -11.05 -17.01
CA THR A 193 -22.80 -9.64 -17.28
C THR A 193 -23.14 -8.90 -16.00
N MET A 194 -22.14 -8.60 -15.18
CA MET A 194 -22.33 -7.85 -13.94
C MET A 194 -21.37 -6.68 -13.86
N GLU A 195 -21.84 -5.61 -13.23
CA GLU A 195 -21.06 -4.43 -12.96
C GLU A 195 -20.04 -4.74 -11.86
N ILE A 196 -18.79 -4.41 -12.16
CA ILE A 196 -17.66 -4.60 -11.27
C ILE A 196 -16.90 -3.30 -11.20
N GLU A 197 -16.65 -2.83 -9.99
CA GLU A 197 -15.66 -1.79 -9.76
C GLU A 197 -14.36 -2.44 -9.32
N PHE A 198 -13.27 -2.12 -9.99
CA PHE A 198 -11.95 -2.42 -9.44
C PHE A 198 -11.11 -1.14 -9.45
N LYS A 199 -10.29 -1.01 -8.41
CA LYS A 199 -9.45 0.18 -8.28
C LYS A 199 -8.27 0.10 -9.23
N THR A 200 -8.14 1.13 -10.04
CA THR A 200 -6.95 1.45 -10.83
C THR A 200 -6.18 2.59 -10.17
N ASP A 201 -5.01 2.93 -10.72
CA ASP A 201 -4.09 3.92 -10.15
C ASP A 201 -4.72 5.32 -9.96
N SER A 202 -5.79 5.65 -10.71
CA SER A 202 -6.42 6.97 -10.68
C SER A 202 -7.87 6.99 -10.18
N ALA A 203 -8.60 5.88 -10.27
CA ALA A 203 -10.01 5.80 -9.87
C ALA A 203 -10.49 4.34 -9.71
N PHE A 204 -11.64 4.18 -9.05
CA PHE A 204 -12.46 2.99 -9.28
C PHE A 204 -13.01 3.06 -10.70
N VAL A 205 -12.75 2.02 -11.49
CA VAL A 205 -13.28 1.91 -12.85
C VAL A 205 -14.37 0.86 -12.82
N THR A 206 -15.55 1.27 -13.29
CA THR A 206 -16.69 0.40 -13.50
C THR A 206 -16.54 -0.31 -14.85
N GLU A 207 -16.45 -1.63 -14.82
CA GLU A 207 -16.36 -2.50 -15.99
C GLU A 207 -17.34 -3.67 -15.86
N TYR A 208 -17.49 -4.44 -16.94
CA TYR A 208 -18.37 -5.61 -16.93
C TYR A 208 -17.57 -6.92 -16.85
N ALA A 209 -17.92 -7.74 -15.86
CA ALA A 209 -17.54 -9.15 -15.87
C ALA A 209 -18.23 -9.84 -17.04
N SER A 210 -17.51 -10.78 -17.68
CA SER A 210 -18.13 -11.70 -18.65
C SER A 210 -18.28 -13.12 -18.11
N ASN A 211 -17.54 -13.48 -17.05
CA ASN A 211 -17.60 -14.82 -16.46
C ASN A 211 -17.15 -14.81 -15.00
N LEU A 212 -17.87 -15.54 -14.13
CA LEU A 212 -17.65 -15.63 -12.69
C LEU A 212 -17.60 -17.09 -12.22
N SER A 213 -16.65 -17.43 -11.35
CA SER A 213 -16.63 -18.69 -10.59
C SER A 213 -16.40 -18.43 -9.10
N LYS A 214 -16.38 -19.50 -8.29
CA LYS A 214 -16.01 -19.44 -6.88
C LYS A 214 -14.59 -18.88 -6.67
N GLY A 215 -13.70 -19.11 -7.63
CA GLY A 215 -12.27 -18.80 -7.50
C GLY A 215 -11.85 -17.50 -8.17
N GLY A 216 -12.68 -16.90 -9.04
CA GLY A 216 -12.29 -15.70 -9.75
C GLY A 216 -13.30 -15.23 -10.78
N VAL A 217 -12.94 -14.14 -11.45
CA VAL A 217 -13.78 -13.44 -12.42
C VAL A 217 -12.94 -13.00 -13.61
N PHE A 218 -13.52 -13.01 -14.81
CA PHE A 218 -12.92 -12.38 -15.98
C PHE A 218 -13.66 -11.09 -16.31
N VAL A 219 -12.90 -10.00 -16.41
CA VAL A 219 -13.41 -8.66 -16.69
C VAL A 219 -12.97 -8.27 -18.10
N ARG A 220 -13.93 -7.93 -18.95
CA ARG A 220 -13.64 -7.34 -20.25
C ARG A 220 -13.35 -5.87 -20.03
N THR A 221 -12.12 -5.46 -20.28
CA THR A 221 -11.67 -4.08 -20.11
C THR A 221 -10.55 -3.80 -21.09
N LYS A 222 -10.34 -2.54 -21.45
CA LYS A 222 -9.14 -2.09 -22.19
C LYS A 222 -7.94 -1.90 -21.27
N LEU A 223 -8.16 -1.87 -19.96
CA LEU A 223 -7.11 -1.74 -18.98
C LEU A 223 -6.24 -3.01 -18.95
N ARG A 224 -4.95 -2.81 -18.75
CA ARG A 224 -3.94 -3.86 -18.69
C ARG A 224 -3.13 -3.73 -17.39
N PRO A 225 -3.77 -3.95 -16.22
CA PRO A 225 -3.05 -3.96 -14.95
C PRO A 225 -2.00 -5.07 -14.98
N GLN A 226 -0.88 -4.86 -14.29
CA GLN A 226 0.23 -5.81 -14.31
C GLN A 226 -0.21 -7.17 -13.73
N GLN A 227 0.19 -8.26 -14.37
CA GLN A 227 -0.06 -9.61 -13.86
C GLN A 227 0.59 -9.78 -12.47
N ASN A 228 -0.05 -10.57 -11.60
CA ASN A 228 0.31 -10.79 -10.20
C ASN A 228 0.17 -9.59 -9.26
N THR A 229 -0.50 -8.52 -9.68
CA THR A 229 -0.91 -7.43 -8.77
C THR A 229 -2.22 -7.76 -8.06
N TYR A 230 -2.47 -7.12 -6.92
CA TYR A 230 -3.73 -7.23 -6.19
C TYR A 230 -4.53 -5.95 -6.38
N VAL A 231 -5.80 -6.10 -6.74
CA VAL A 231 -6.75 -5.00 -6.92
C VAL A 231 -7.92 -5.19 -5.96
N PRO A 232 -8.33 -4.15 -5.21
CA PRO A 232 -9.59 -4.20 -4.49
C PRO A 232 -10.72 -4.20 -5.51
N LEU A 233 -11.71 -5.04 -5.26
CA LEU A 233 -12.79 -5.40 -6.17
C LEU A 233 -14.12 -5.25 -5.44
N ARG A 234 -15.09 -4.64 -6.11
CA ARG A 234 -16.48 -4.56 -5.67
C ARG A 234 -17.36 -5.21 -6.73
N LEU A 235 -18.08 -6.25 -6.32
CA LEU A 235 -19.04 -6.96 -7.16
C LEU A 235 -20.44 -6.45 -6.81
N HIS A 236 -21.12 -5.84 -7.79
CA HIS A 236 -22.47 -5.35 -7.60
C HIS A 236 -23.46 -6.45 -7.97
N LEU A 237 -24.08 -7.05 -6.95
CA LEU A 237 -25.07 -8.09 -7.16
C LEU A 237 -26.42 -7.48 -7.60
N PRO A 238 -27.22 -8.20 -8.41
CA PRO A 238 -28.58 -7.76 -8.80
C PRO A 238 -29.52 -7.46 -7.62
N SER A 239 -29.27 -8.08 -6.46
CA SER A 239 -29.99 -7.81 -5.22
C SER A 239 -29.75 -6.41 -4.64
N GLY A 240 -28.83 -5.63 -5.21
CA GLY A 240 -28.37 -4.34 -4.68
C GLY A 240 -27.27 -4.47 -3.63
N LYS A 241 -26.87 -5.70 -3.28
CA LYS A 241 -25.76 -5.96 -2.37
C LYS A 241 -24.41 -5.80 -3.08
N ILE A 242 -23.44 -5.23 -2.37
CA ILE A 242 -22.06 -5.08 -2.86
C ILE A 242 -21.17 -6.07 -2.09
N LEU A 243 -20.44 -6.91 -2.82
CA LEU A 243 -19.40 -7.77 -2.23
C LEU A 243 -18.04 -7.14 -2.46
N GLU A 244 -17.28 -6.89 -1.40
CA GLU A 244 -15.93 -6.36 -1.49
C GLU A 244 -14.89 -7.46 -1.25
N THR A 245 -13.83 -7.48 -2.05
CA THR A 245 -12.71 -8.41 -1.87
C THR A 245 -11.42 -7.86 -2.47
N SER A 246 -10.28 -8.48 -2.14
CA SER A 246 -9.04 -8.30 -2.89
C SER A 246 -8.93 -9.41 -3.93
N ALA A 247 -8.54 -9.07 -5.16
CA ALA A 247 -8.34 -10.05 -6.22
C ALA A 247 -6.96 -9.90 -6.87
N ARG A 248 -6.29 -11.02 -7.12
CA ARG A 248 -5.01 -11.05 -7.82
C ARG A 248 -5.23 -11.12 -9.33
N VAL A 249 -4.56 -10.28 -10.10
CA VAL A 249 -4.49 -10.40 -11.56
C VAL A 249 -3.72 -11.67 -11.91
N VAL A 250 -4.40 -12.70 -12.41
CA VAL A 250 -3.79 -13.98 -12.79
C VAL A 250 -3.56 -14.13 -14.27
N HIS A 251 -4.27 -13.35 -15.08
CA HIS A 251 -4.13 -13.38 -16.53
C HIS A 251 -4.46 -12.01 -17.13
N VAL A 252 -3.67 -11.57 -18.10
CA VAL A 252 -3.97 -10.40 -18.92
C VAL A 252 -4.01 -10.88 -20.35
N PHE A 253 -5.17 -10.77 -20.99
CA PHE A 253 -5.36 -11.15 -22.37
C PHE A 253 -5.45 -9.88 -23.20
N ASP A 254 -4.46 -9.65 -24.06
CA ASP A 254 -4.44 -8.47 -24.90
C ASP A 254 -5.02 -8.77 -26.28
N HIS A 255 -6.26 -8.31 -26.50
CA HIS A 255 -6.95 -8.42 -27.78
C HIS A 255 -7.83 -7.18 -27.99
N PRO A 256 -7.91 -6.61 -29.21
CA PRO A 256 -8.66 -5.38 -29.47
C PRO A 256 -10.15 -5.46 -29.11
N GLU A 257 -10.78 -6.61 -29.38
CA GLU A 257 -12.23 -6.81 -29.19
C GLU A 257 -12.60 -7.76 -28.04
N HIS A 258 -11.64 -8.56 -27.58
CA HIS A 258 -11.88 -9.66 -26.62
C HIS A 258 -10.90 -9.60 -25.45
N GLY A 259 -10.09 -8.54 -25.37
CA GLY A 259 -9.11 -8.36 -24.33
C GLY A 259 -9.76 -8.17 -22.97
N GLY A 260 -9.02 -8.54 -21.95
CA GLY A 260 -9.52 -8.46 -20.59
C GLY A 260 -8.56 -9.04 -19.57
N VAL A 261 -9.05 -9.12 -18.35
CA VAL A 261 -8.24 -9.43 -17.18
C VAL A 261 -8.91 -10.55 -16.42
N GLY A 262 -8.15 -11.62 -16.16
CA GLY A 262 -8.53 -12.67 -15.23
C GLY A 262 -8.09 -12.29 -13.83
N LEU A 263 -9.05 -12.21 -12.91
CA LEU A 263 -8.86 -11.90 -11.50
C LEU A 263 -9.18 -13.14 -10.66
N ALA A 264 -8.32 -13.50 -9.71
CA ALA A 264 -8.54 -14.58 -8.76
C ALA A 264 -8.79 -14.00 -7.37
N PHE A 265 -9.88 -14.41 -6.71
CA PHE A 265 -10.25 -13.87 -5.40
C PHE A 265 -9.25 -14.30 -4.31
N GLU A 266 -8.91 -13.37 -3.42
CA GLU A 266 -8.08 -13.65 -2.25
C GLU A 266 -8.94 -14.25 -1.13
N LYS A 267 -8.69 -15.53 -0.83
CA LYS A 267 -9.47 -16.31 0.16
C LYS A 267 -9.11 -15.91 1.58
N ARG A 268 -9.75 -14.88 2.12
CA ARG A 268 -9.62 -14.49 3.54
C ARG A 268 -10.93 -14.15 4.23
N ASP A 269 -12.00 -13.93 3.48
CA ASP A 269 -13.31 -13.60 4.02
C ASP A 269 -14.32 -14.76 3.77
N PRO A 270 -14.68 -15.53 4.82
CA PRO A 270 -15.67 -16.60 4.73
C PRO A 270 -17.08 -16.11 4.39
N GLN A 271 -17.42 -14.87 4.77
CA GLN A 271 -18.72 -14.28 4.48
C GLN A 271 -18.84 -13.97 2.98
N PHE A 272 -17.80 -13.35 2.40
CA PHE A 272 -17.70 -13.14 0.96
C PHE A 272 -17.88 -14.46 0.18
N GLU A 273 -17.14 -15.51 0.57
CA GLU A 273 -17.19 -16.80 -0.11
C GLU A 273 -18.60 -17.42 -0.03
N LYS A 274 -19.23 -17.38 1.14
CA LYS A 274 -20.60 -17.88 1.33
C LYS A 274 -21.60 -17.16 0.44
N GLU A 275 -21.53 -15.83 0.39
CA GLU A 275 -22.45 -15.01 -0.38
C GLU A 275 -22.25 -15.15 -1.88
N LEU A 276 -20.99 -15.23 -2.33
CA LEU A 276 -20.64 -15.52 -3.72
C LEU A 276 -21.15 -16.89 -4.16
N VAL A 277 -20.96 -17.93 -3.32
CA VAL A 277 -21.44 -19.28 -3.60
C VAL A 277 -22.96 -19.32 -3.66
N GLN A 278 -23.66 -18.65 -2.75
CA GLN A 278 -25.12 -18.54 -2.77
C GLN A 278 -25.62 -17.86 -4.05
N TYR A 279 -24.95 -16.79 -4.48
CA TYR A 279 -25.28 -16.09 -5.72
C TYR A 279 -25.08 -16.97 -6.96
N ILE A 280 -23.93 -17.65 -7.08
CA ILE A 280 -23.64 -18.57 -8.19
C ILE A 280 -24.65 -19.74 -8.21
N ALA A 281 -25.03 -20.26 -7.05
CA ALA A 281 -26.06 -21.30 -6.94
C ALA A 281 -27.42 -20.80 -7.42
N GLY A 282 -27.81 -19.57 -7.04
CA GLY A 282 -29.03 -18.92 -7.51
C GLY A 282 -29.10 -18.76 -9.04
N LEU A 283 -27.99 -18.34 -9.66
CA LEU A 283 -27.89 -18.24 -11.12
C LEU A 283 -27.99 -19.59 -11.85
N SER A 284 -27.64 -20.68 -11.17
CA SER A 284 -27.71 -22.03 -11.74
C SER A 284 -29.11 -22.64 -11.58
N ALA A 285 -29.86 -22.25 -10.54
CA ALA A 285 -31.22 -22.70 -10.28
C ALA A 285 -32.25 -22.02 -11.22
N ASP A 286 -32.06 -20.74 -11.55
CA ASP A 286 -32.94 -19.98 -12.46
C ASP A 286 -32.89 -20.47 -13.92
N LYS A 287 -31.93 -21.36 -14.26
CA LYS A 287 -31.82 -22.01 -15.58
C LYS A 287 -32.60 -23.33 -15.69
N GLY A 288 -33.17 -23.80 -14.58
CA GLY A 288 -33.89 -25.07 -14.49
C GLY A 288 -35.42 -24.94 -14.43
N ALA A 289 -35.96 -23.73 -14.62
CA ALA A 289 -37.40 -23.43 -14.64
C ALA A 289 -37.86 -23.05 -16.06
#